data_AF-L8I252-F1
#
_entry.id   AF-L8I252-F1
#
_cell.length_a   1.000
_cell.length_b   1.000
_cell.length_c   1.000
_cell.angle_alpha   90.00
_cell.angle_beta   90.00
_cell.angle_gamma   90.00
#
_symmetry.space_group_name_H-M   'P 1'
#
loop_
_entity.id
_entity.type
_entity.pdbx_description
1 polymer ?
#
loop_
_entity_poly.entity_id
_entity_poly.type
_entity_poly.pdbx_seq_one_letter_code
_entity_poly.pdbx_strand_id
1 'polypeptide(L)' 'MSGNGAVWGRVRSRLRAFPECLAACGAEAAAYGPGGCLKKDLCAQEFEALRSCFAAAVSERQPSPGVEP' A
#
# COMPACT_ATOMS: atom_id res chain seq x y z
N MET A 1 -19.75 -11.60 -20.46
CA MET A 1 -19.38 -10.70 -19.35
C MET A 1 -18.20 -9.87 -19.81
N SER A 2 -18.30 -8.54 -19.82
CA SER A 2 -17.26 -7.67 -20.38
C SER A 2 -15.99 -7.74 -19.51
N GLY A 3 -14.83 -7.98 -20.14
CA GLY A 3 -13.52 -7.98 -19.46
C GLY A 3 -13.24 -6.68 -18.70
N ASN A 4 -13.86 -5.57 -19.11
CA ASN A 4 -13.81 -4.31 -18.37
C ASN A 4 -14.38 -4.46 -16.95
N GLY A 5 -15.48 -5.19 -16.76
CA GLY A 5 -16.08 -5.39 -15.43
C GLY A 5 -15.13 -6.09 -14.45
N ALA A 6 -14.36 -7.08 -14.93
CA ALA A 6 -13.36 -7.79 -14.13
C ALA A 6 -12.14 -6.92 -13.79
N VAL A 7 -11.68 -6.08 -14.73
CA VAL A 7 -10.59 -5.12 -14.50
C VAL A 7 -11.01 -4.06 -13.47
N TRP A 8 -12.18 -3.46 -13.64
CA TRP A 8 -12.73 -2.47 -12.71
C TRP A 8 -13.01 -3.06 -11.33
N GLY A 9 -13.45 -4.33 -11.25
CA GLY A 9 -13.61 -5.06 -10.01
C GLY A 9 -12.29 -5.20 -9.24
N ARG A 10 -11.20 -5.56 -9.94
CA ARG A 10 -9.87 -5.69 -9.33
C ARG A 10 -9.32 -4.35 -8.82
N VAL A 11 -9.48 -3.29 -9.61
CA VAL A 11 -9.08 -1.92 -9.21
C VAL A 11 -9.85 -1.47 -7.97
N ARG A 12 -11.18 -1.64 -7.94
CA ARG A 12 -12.01 -1.30 -6.77
C ARG A 12 -11.62 -2.10 -5.52
N SER A 13 -11.28 -3.37 -5.68
CA SER A 13 -10.81 -4.20 -4.57
C SER A 13 -9.50 -3.66 -3.97
N ARG A 14 -8.53 -3.29 -4.82
CA ARG A 14 -7.27 -2.66 -4.39
C ARG A 14 -7.51 -1.31 -3.68
N LEU A 15 -8.40 -0.49 -4.21
CA LEU A 15 -8.74 0.80 -3.59
C LEU A 15 -9.40 0.62 -2.21
N ARG A 16 -10.22 -0.41 -2.02
CA ARG A 16 -10.82 -0.74 -0.71
C ARG A 16 -9.79 -1.28 0.29
N ALA A 17 -8.75 -1.95 -0.18
CA ALA A 17 -7.65 -2.47 0.63
C ALA A 17 -6.70 -1.37 1.15
N PHE A 18 -6.60 -0.28 0.38
CA PHE A 18 -5.58 0.76 0.59
C PHE A 18 -5.54 1.32 2.03
N PRO A 19 -6.65 1.71 2.67
CA PRO A 19 -6.61 2.28 4.03
C PRO A 19 -6.07 1.29 5.07
N GLU A 20 -6.42 0.01 4.94
CA GLU A 20 -5.98 -1.05 5.85
C GLU A 20 -4.49 -1.34 5.66
N CYS A 21 -4.03 -1.47 4.41
CA CYS A 21 -2.60 -1.64 4.10
C CYS A 21 -1.77 -0.42 4.53
N LEU A 22 -2.32 0.79 4.44
CA LEU A 22 -1.64 2.00 4.89
C LEU A 22 -1.58 2.08 6.42
N ALA A 23 -2.64 1.66 7.12
CA ALA A 23 -2.68 1.64 8.58
C ALA A 23 -1.65 0.66 9.18
N ALA A 24 -1.36 -0.45 8.49
CA ALA A 24 -0.28 -1.37 8.88
C ALA A 24 1.12 -0.71 8.88
N CYS A 25 1.30 0.34 8.09
CA CYS A 25 2.53 1.14 7.97
C CYS A 25 2.42 2.50 8.65
N GLY A 26 1.64 2.59 9.74
CA GLY A 26 1.29 3.85 10.38
C GLY A 26 2.49 4.66 10.89
N ALA A 27 3.57 4.00 11.30
CA ALA A 27 4.79 4.65 11.78
C ALA A 27 5.55 5.34 10.63
N GLU A 28 5.73 4.64 9.52
CA GLU A 28 6.37 5.15 8.30
C GLU A 28 5.51 6.24 7.65
N ALA A 29 4.18 6.07 7.67
CA ALA A 29 3.24 7.07 7.16
C ALA A 29 3.28 8.36 7.97
N ALA A 30 3.41 8.27 9.29
CA ALA A 30 3.58 9.43 10.16
C ALA A 30 4.94 10.12 9.94
N ALA A 31 6.01 9.35 9.70
CA ALA A 31 7.35 9.88 9.42
C ALA A 31 7.43 10.61 8.06
N TYR A 32 6.73 10.11 7.04
CA TYR A 32 6.64 10.77 5.74
C TYR A 32 5.92 12.14 5.81
N GLY A 33 5.06 12.36 6.82
CA GLY A 33 4.12 13.49 6.83
C GLY A 33 4.05 14.33 8.11
N PRO A 34 5.13 14.92 8.65
CA PRO A 34 5.02 16.13 9.44
C PRO A 34 4.87 17.32 8.47
N GLY A 35 3.71 17.99 8.46
CA GLY A 35 3.34 19.07 7.53
C GLY A 35 4.25 20.32 7.58
N GLY A 36 5.43 20.21 6.99
CA GLY A 36 6.45 21.25 6.87
C GLY A 36 6.86 21.52 5.43
N CYS A 37 7.96 22.25 5.25
CA CYS A 37 8.43 22.74 3.96
C CYS A 37 8.75 21.59 2.98
N LEU A 38 7.80 21.26 2.11
CA LEU A 38 7.89 20.19 1.11
C LEU A 38 8.82 20.60 -0.04
N LYS A 39 10.13 20.65 0.22
CA LYS A 39 11.11 20.64 -0.86
C LYS A 39 11.15 19.23 -1.43
N LYS A 40 11.17 19.14 -2.76
CA LYS A 40 11.32 17.86 -3.46
C LYS A 40 12.52 17.12 -2.86
N ASP A 41 12.34 15.84 -2.57
CA ASP A 41 13.38 14.91 -2.12
C ASP A 41 13.82 14.99 -0.64
N LEU A 42 13.33 15.94 0.17
CA LEU A 42 13.63 15.96 1.62
C LEU A 42 13.12 14.71 2.36
N CYS A 43 11.97 14.20 1.95
CA CYS A 43 11.33 13.04 2.56
C CYS A 43 11.56 11.76 1.76
N ALA A 44 12.62 11.69 0.95
CA ALA A 44 12.85 10.56 0.05
C ALA A 44 13.10 9.25 0.80
N GLN A 45 13.79 9.31 1.95
CA GLN A 45 14.08 8.14 2.78
C GLN A 45 12.82 7.62 3.48
N GLU A 46 12.03 8.54 4.03
CA GLU A 46 10.75 8.29 4.69
C GLU A 46 9.73 7.75 3.70
N PHE A 47 9.72 8.28 2.48
CA PHE A 47 8.91 7.77 1.39
C PHE A 47 9.32 6.35 1.00
N GLU A 48 10.62 6.06 0.90
CA GLU A 48 11.11 4.73 0.54
C GLU A 48 10.80 3.69 1.63
N ALA A 49 10.91 4.08 2.91
CA ALA A 49 10.49 3.25 4.04
C ALA A 49 8.98 2.94 3.99
N LEU A 50 8.15 3.97 3.78
CA LEU A 50 6.70 3.82 3.62
C LEU A 50 6.35 2.93 2.42
N ARG A 51 7.00 3.14 1.27
CA ARG A 51 6.80 2.35 0.05
C ARG A 51 7.14 0.88 0.27
N SER A 52 8.24 0.61 0.97
CA SER A 52 8.70 -0.74 1.27
C SER A 52 7.74 -1.46 2.22
N CYS A 53 7.32 -0.81 3.30
CA CYS A 53 6.31 -1.36 4.22
C CYS A 53 5.00 -1.64 3.49
N PHE A 54 4.51 -0.68 2.68
CA PHE A 54 3.24 -0.83 1.97
C PHE A 54 3.27 -2.00 0.96
N ALA A 55 4.40 -2.20 0.28
CA ALA A 55 4.60 -3.35 -0.61
C ALA A 55 4.55 -4.70 0.14
N ALA A 56 5.11 -4.76 1.34
CA ALA A 56 5.03 -5.94 2.20
C ALA A 56 3.58 -6.18 2.66
N ALA A 57 2.90 -5.17 3.19
CA ALA A 57 1.51 -5.26 3.67
C ALA A 57 0.52 -5.70 2.57
N VAL A 58 0.75 -5.27 1.32
CA VAL A 58 -0.04 -5.73 0.17
C VAL A 58 0.25 -7.20 -0.19
N SER A 59 1.49 -7.64 0.00
CA SER A 59 1.93 -9.01 -0.31
C SER A 59 1.42 -10.01 0.72
N GLU A 60 1.40 -9.66 2.00
CA GLU A 60 0.85 -10.50 3.08
C GLU A 60 -0.67 -10.70 2.97
N ARG A 61 -1.38 -9.76 2.33
CA ARG A 61 -2.83 -9.83 2.10
C ARG A 61 -3.21 -10.69 0.89
N GLN A 62 -2.25 -11.11 0.07
CA GLN A 62 -2.50 -12.16 -0.91
C GLN A 62 -2.50 -13.49 -0.13
N PRO A 63 -3.62 -14.24 -0.09
CA PRO A 63 -3.55 -15.60 0.39
C PRO A 63 -2.57 -16.34 -0.53
N SER A 64 -1.46 -16.81 0.05
CA SER A 64 -0.57 -17.77 -0.58
C SER A 64 -1.43 -18.91 -1.15
N PRO A 65 -1.28 -19.29 -2.44
CA PRO A 65 -1.95 -20.48 -2.94
C PRO A 65 -1.29 -21.69 -2.25
N GLY A 66 -1.94 -22.19 -1.19
CA GLY A 66 -1.71 -23.51 -0.59
C GLY A 66 -0.29 -23.81 -0.11
N VAL A 67 -0.07 -23.67 1.19
CA VAL A 67 0.65 -24.73 1.94
C VAL A 67 -0.42 -25.40 2.80
N GLU A 68 -0.98 -26.50 2.28
CA GLU A 68 -1.58 -27.52 3.14
C GLU A 68 -0.44 -28.37 3.74
N PRO A 69 -0.56 -28.80 5.01
CA PRO A 69 0.37 -29.76 5.61
C PRO A 69 0.29 -31.16 4.97
#